data_AF-A0A839ZGD6-F1
#
_entry.id   AF-A0A839ZGD6-F1
#
_cell.length_a   1.000
_cell.length_b   1.000
_cell.length_c   1.000
_cell.angle_alpha   90.00
_cell.angle_beta   90.00
_cell.angle_gamma   90.00
#
_symmetry.space_group_name_H-M   'P 1'
#
loop_
_entity.id
_entity.type
_entity.pdbx_description
1 polymer ?
#
loop_
_entity_poly.entity_id
_entity_poly.type
_entity_poly.pdbx_seq_one_letter_code
_entity_poly.pdbx_strand_id
1 'polypeptide(L)'
;MTVHDGIRLDAAAKAALLARMRQRPADNAAPQAEEGPLYDASFETLPGFEELRFIRATGEALGIANPFFRPHEGRAGALSRIEGREVINFASYDYLGLNGHPQVSGAAREAMELYGTSVSASRVVAGERPIHRALEARLAALHGAEDAVVFVSGHAANVTTIGSLLGPDDVVFHDALIHNSVIVGAELARATRRSFPHNDFAALERMLASERASSPASARTRRALIVVEGLYSMDGDTPDLARLVALKQRFGAWLMVDEAHSVGVLGAKGRGIAEQAGLDPALVDIWMGTLSKSLASCGGYIAGPQALIDVLKTSAPGFVYSVGLPPAAAGAALAALDVLEREGERVAALRANSRHFLDAVQAAGFATGTAEGHAIIPVMVGDSLKAVLLSERLLAHGVNALPIIHPAVPHRSSRLRFFITAAHQRAQLDETVRLLTEAFDESSRFLAELGLGGEVDGEAAPRALPPAWGE
;
A
#
# COMPACT_ATOMS: atom_id res chain seq x y z
N MET A 1 -22.21 28.75 1.83
CA MET A 1 -21.86 29.56 0.66
C MET A 1 -21.61 28.59 -0.48
N THR A 2 -22.46 28.64 -1.49
CA THR A 2 -22.55 27.71 -2.64
C THR A 2 -21.27 27.72 -3.49
N VAL A 3 -20.70 26.54 -3.76
CA VAL A 3 -19.74 26.32 -4.85
C VAL A 3 -20.05 24.98 -5.51
N HIS A 4 -21.04 24.98 -6.39
CA HIS A 4 -21.21 23.96 -7.41
C HIS A 4 -21.63 24.68 -8.68
N ASP A 5 -20.63 25.27 -9.35
CA ASP A 5 -20.75 25.63 -10.75
C ASP A 5 -19.71 24.81 -11.52
N GLY A 6 -20.20 24.08 -12.52
CA GLY A 6 -19.39 23.19 -13.35
C GLY A 6 -18.21 23.92 -13.98
N ILE A 7 -17.10 23.20 -14.11
CA ILE A 7 -15.87 23.70 -14.74
C ILE A 7 -16.19 24.11 -16.18
N ARG A 8 -16.29 25.41 -16.43
CA ARG A 8 -16.26 26.00 -17.76
C ARG A 8 -15.10 27.00 -17.80
N LEU A 9 -13.96 26.56 -18.31
CA LEU A 9 -12.91 27.48 -18.76
C LEU A 9 -13.44 28.19 -20.00
N ASP A 10 -13.47 29.52 -19.97
CA ASP A 10 -13.78 30.28 -21.18
C ASP A 10 -12.65 30.16 -22.22
N ALA A 11 -12.95 30.57 -23.46
CA ALA A 11 -12.01 30.46 -24.57
C ALA A 11 -10.71 31.26 -24.34
N ALA A 12 -10.75 32.31 -23.53
CA ALA A 12 -9.58 33.13 -23.22
C ALA A 12 -8.66 32.43 -22.21
N ALA A 13 -9.23 31.77 -21.21
CA ALA A 13 -8.48 30.95 -20.25
C ALA A 13 -7.79 29.75 -20.92
N LYS A 14 -8.48 29.08 -21.87
CA LYS A 14 -7.91 27.98 -22.67
C LYS A 14 -6.76 28.44 -23.57
N ALA A 15 -6.89 29.60 -24.20
CA ALA A 15 -5.84 30.21 -25.02
C ALA A 15 -4.62 30.65 -24.18
N ALA A 16 -4.85 31.19 -22.97
CA ALA A 16 -3.80 31.60 -22.06
C ALA A 16 -2.98 30.41 -21.52
N LEU A 17 -3.63 29.28 -21.25
CA LEU A 17 -2.98 28.04 -20.83
C LEU A 17 -2.06 27.49 -21.94
N LEU A 18 -2.57 27.41 -23.18
CA LEU A 18 -1.79 26.97 -24.35
C LEU A 18 -0.62 27.91 -24.67
N ALA A 19 -0.78 29.21 -24.41
CA ALA A 19 0.29 30.20 -24.56
C ALA A 19 1.39 30.02 -23.50
N ARG A 20 1.02 29.78 -22.23
CA ARG A 20 1.98 29.52 -21.14
C ARG A 20 2.77 28.22 -21.33
N MET A 21 2.12 27.17 -21.83
CA MET A 21 2.80 25.89 -22.10
C MET A 21 3.78 25.96 -23.28
N ARG A 22 3.64 26.93 -24.19
CA ARG A 22 4.51 27.14 -25.35
C ARG A 22 5.69 28.09 -25.10
N GLN A 23 5.70 28.80 -23.98
CA GLN A 23 6.80 29.70 -23.64
C GLN A 23 7.94 28.90 -23.02
N ARG A 24 9.01 28.67 -23.81
CA ARG A 24 10.35 28.46 -23.24
C ARG A 24 10.72 29.74 -22.48
N PRO A 25 11.42 29.65 -21.33
CA PRO A 25 11.89 30.85 -20.64
C PRO A 25 12.75 31.64 -21.62
N ALA A 26 12.35 32.88 -21.92
CA ALA A 26 13.15 33.79 -22.70
C ALA A 26 14.37 34.20 -21.87
N ASP A 27 15.55 34.13 -22.48
CA ASP A 27 16.80 34.70 -21.96
C ASP A 27 16.59 36.19 -21.68
N ASN A 28 16.31 36.53 -20.43
CA ASN A 28 16.29 37.91 -19.96
C ASN A 28 17.66 38.23 -19.36
N ALA A 29 18.19 39.35 -19.86
CA ALA A 29 19.40 40.08 -19.47
C ALA A 29 20.04 39.70 -18.13
N ALA A 30 21.37 39.49 -18.17
CA ALA A 30 22.21 39.22 -17.01
C ALA A 30 21.91 40.19 -15.84
N PRO A 31 21.41 39.69 -14.69
CA PRO A 31 21.21 40.53 -13.53
C PRO A 31 22.57 40.96 -12.97
N GLN A 32 22.65 42.22 -12.56
CA GLN A 32 23.79 42.73 -11.79
C GLN A 32 23.97 41.85 -10.55
N ALA A 33 25.20 41.37 -10.35
CA ALA A 33 25.54 40.43 -9.30
C ALA A 33 25.42 41.11 -7.92
N GLU A 34 24.24 41.03 -7.31
CA GLU A 34 24.17 41.03 -5.86
C GLU A 34 24.77 39.71 -5.36
N GLU A 35 25.70 39.80 -4.40
CA GLU A 35 26.29 38.63 -3.74
C GLU A 35 25.19 37.90 -2.95
N GLY A 36 24.47 37.01 -3.64
CA GLY A 36 23.60 36.04 -3.00
C GLY A 36 24.39 35.16 -2.02
N PRO A 37 23.70 34.48 -1.10
CA PRO A 37 24.38 33.60 -0.14
C PRO A 37 25.23 32.55 -0.89
N LEU A 38 26.42 32.26 -0.35
CA LEU A 38 27.36 31.26 -0.88
C LEU A 38 26.73 29.86 -1.08
N TYR A 39 25.68 29.57 -0.32
CA TYR A 39 24.93 28.33 -0.40
C TYR A 39 23.44 28.63 -0.34
N ASP A 40 22.67 27.94 -1.16
CA ASP A 40 21.22 27.95 -1.08
C ASP A 40 20.77 26.99 0.03
N ALA A 41 20.20 27.56 1.09
CA ALA A 41 19.68 26.83 2.24
C ALA A 41 18.14 26.71 2.20
N SER A 42 17.50 27.14 1.11
CA SER A 42 16.05 27.09 0.97
C SER A 42 15.56 25.66 0.72
N PHE A 43 14.50 25.27 1.41
CA PHE A 43 13.77 24.05 1.05
C PHE A 43 13.04 24.19 -0.29
N GLU A 44 12.83 25.42 -0.77
CA GLU A 44 12.08 25.68 -1.99
C GLU A 44 12.83 25.31 -3.26
N THR A 45 14.15 25.16 -3.19
CA THR A 45 15.01 24.76 -4.31
C THR A 45 15.35 23.28 -4.27
N LEU A 46 14.77 22.53 -3.33
CA LEU A 46 14.79 21.08 -3.40
C LEU A 46 14.02 20.64 -4.66
N PRO A 47 14.59 19.73 -5.48
CA PRO A 47 13.92 19.26 -6.70
C PRO A 47 12.49 18.77 -6.49
N GLY A 48 12.22 18.09 -5.36
CA GLY A 48 10.88 17.61 -5.02
C GLY A 48 9.87 18.73 -4.70
N PHE A 49 10.31 19.89 -4.23
CA PHE A 49 9.43 21.04 -4.00
C PHE A 49 9.07 21.75 -5.31
N GLU A 50 10.01 21.83 -6.25
CA GLU A 50 9.75 22.38 -7.59
C GLU A 50 8.69 21.55 -8.34
N GLU A 51 8.80 20.21 -8.29
CA GLU A 51 7.80 19.30 -8.87
C GLU A 51 6.43 19.50 -8.21
N LEU A 52 6.36 19.59 -6.88
CA LEU A 52 5.13 19.86 -6.14
C LEU A 52 4.49 21.18 -6.57
N ARG A 53 5.28 22.25 -6.75
CA ARG A 53 4.78 23.55 -7.23
C ARG A 53 4.20 23.44 -8.63
N PHE A 54 4.86 22.72 -9.53
CA PHE A 54 4.37 22.50 -10.88
C PHE A 54 3.03 21.74 -10.89
N ILE A 55 2.91 20.67 -10.09
CA ILE A 55 1.67 19.90 -9.95
C ILE A 55 0.54 20.78 -9.43
N ARG A 56 0.78 21.59 -8.39
CA ARG A 56 -0.23 22.51 -7.82
C ARG A 56 -0.70 23.55 -8.83
N ALA A 57 0.24 24.21 -9.52
CA ALA A 57 -0.10 25.20 -10.54
C ALA A 57 -0.91 24.60 -11.70
N THR A 58 -0.60 23.36 -12.08
CA THR A 58 -1.35 22.63 -13.13
C THR A 58 -2.76 22.28 -12.66
N GLY A 59 -2.92 21.80 -11.42
CA GLY A 59 -4.23 21.53 -10.83
C GLY A 59 -5.11 22.77 -10.76
N GLU A 60 -4.56 23.89 -10.27
CA GLU A 60 -5.25 25.19 -10.24
C GLU A 60 -5.70 25.65 -11.63
N ALA A 61 -4.82 25.55 -12.64
CA ALA A 61 -5.13 25.96 -14.00
C ALA A 61 -6.24 25.12 -14.65
N LEU A 62 -6.37 23.84 -14.27
CA LEU A 62 -7.38 22.92 -14.78
C LEU A 62 -8.65 22.85 -13.91
N GLY A 63 -8.67 23.55 -12.77
CA GLY A 63 -9.77 23.47 -11.81
C GLY A 63 -9.89 22.09 -11.14
N ILE A 64 -8.78 21.35 -11.04
CA ILE A 64 -8.72 20.01 -10.45
C ILE A 64 -8.12 20.15 -9.04
N ALA A 65 -8.92 19.81 -8.03
CA ALA A 65 -8.45 19.81 -6.65
C ALA A 65 -7.47 18.67 -6.39
N ASN A 66 -6.63 18.84 -5.37
CA ASN A 66 -5.69 17.81 -4.96
C ASN A 66 -6.43 16.67 -4.25
N PRO A 67 -6.41 15.43 -4.77
CA PRO A 67 -7.07 14.30 -4.14
C PRO A 67 -6.39 13.84 -2.85
N PHE A 68 -5.16 14.25 -2.61
CA PHE A 68 -4.33 13.82 -1.49
C PHE A 68 -4.47 14.74 -0.28
N PHE A 69 -4.19 14.19 0.91
CA PHE A 69 -4.24 14.90 2.21
C PHE A 69 -5.63 15.40 2.62
N ARG A 70 -6.70 14.79 2.09
CA ARG A 70 -8.07 15.08 2.49
C ARG A 70 -8.34 14.67 3.95
N PRO A 71 -8.85 15.57 4.80
CA PRO A 71 -9.26 15.21 6.15
C PRO A 71 -10.52 14.33 6.12
N HIS A 72 -10.49 13.24 6.87
CA HIS A 72 -11.69 12.47 7.22
C HIS A 72 -12.23 12.99 8.56
N GLU A 73 -13.48 13.43 8.57
CA GLU A 73 -14.16 13.96 9.76
C GLU A 73 -14.73 12.81 10.61
N GLY A 74 -13.83 12.13 11.34
CA GLY A 74 -14.17 11.01 12.21
C GLY A 74 -13.66 9.67 11.69
N ARG A 75 -14.34 8.57 12.04
CA ARG A 75 -13.94 7.22 11.63
C ARG A 75 -14.17 7.03 10.12
N ALA A 76 -13.13 6.56 9.42
CA ALA A 76 -13.21 6.14 8.03
C ALA A 76 -13.37 4.61 7.90
N GLY A 77 -14.61 4.15 7.65
CA GLY A 77 -14.96 2.75 7.39
C GLY A 77 -15.50 2.58 5.97
N ALA A 78 -16.54 1.75 5.80
CA ALA A 78 -17.32 1.65 4.56
C ALA A 78 -17.98 2.98 4.14
N LEU A 79 -18.27 3.83 5.13
CA LEU A 79 -18.66 5.22 4.96
C LEU A 79 -17.62 6.12 5.62
N SER A 80 -17.51 7.34 5.14
CA SER A 80 -16.71 8.41 5.75
C SER A 80 -17.43 9.74 5.64
N ARG A 81 -17.02 10.73 6.44
CA ARG A 81 -17.41 12.13 6.28
C ARG A 81 -16.22 12.94 5.75
N ILE A 82 -16.40 13.65 4.65
CA ILE A 82 -15.39 14.50 4.01
C ILE A 82 -16.08 15.81 3.61
N GLU A 83 -15.54 16.95 4.03
CA GLU A 83 -16.12 18.28 3.76
C GLU A 83 -17.58 18.39 4.22
N GLY A 84 -17.88 17.87 5.42
CA GLY A 84 -19.24 17.82 5.99
C GLY A 84 -20.21 16.85 5.30
N ARG A 85 -19.83 16.17 4.21
CA ARG A 85 -20.67 15.24 3.44
C ARG A 85 -20.34 13.79 3.76
N GLU A 86 -21.37 12.95 3.87
CA GLU A 86 -21.18 11.50 3.96
C GLU A 86 -20.91 10.92 2.57
N VAL A 87 -19.94 10.01 2.48
CA VAL A 87 -19.50 9.38 1.23
C VAL A 87 -19.25 7.89 1.42
N ILE A 88 -19.49 7.08 0.39
CA ILE A 88 -19.06 5.68 0.31
C ILE A 88 -17.54 5.68 0.20
N ASN A 89 -16.85 4.94 1.05
CA ASN A 89 -15.41 5.07 1.21
C ASN A 89 -14.66 3.79 0.88
N PHE A 90 -13.75 3.90 -0.09
CA PHE A 90 -12.85 2.85 -0.51
C PHE A 90 -11.38 3.18 -0.19
N ALA A 91 -11.08 4.23 0.57
CA ALA A 91 -9.72 4.65 0.88
C ALA A 91 -9.20 4.13 2.24
N SER A 92 -9.87 3.13 2.83
CA SER A 92 -9.51 2.56 4.13
C SER A 92 -9.06 1.10 4.01
N TYR A 93 -8.05 0.72 4.78
CA TYR A 93 -7.54 -0.65 4.86
C TYR A 93 -8.14 -1.42 6.06
N ASP A 94 -9.24 -0.92 6.62
CA ASP A 94 -10.01 -1.61 7.66
C ASP A 94 -10.89 -2.72 7.05
N TYR A 95 -10.21 -3.76 6.54
CA TYR A 95 -10.81 -4.84 5.76
C TYR A 95 -11.94 -5.57 6.49
N LEU A 96 -11.86 -5.67 7.82
CA LEU A 96 -12.82 -6.40 8.65
C LEU A 96 -13.84 -5.48 9.35
N GLY A 97 -13.71 -4.16 9.19
CA GLY A 97 -14.55 -3.19 9.87
C GLY A 97 -14.35 -3.20 11.38
N LEU A 98 -13.11 -3.42 11.84
CA LEU A 98 -12.76 -3.51 13.26
C LEU A 98 -12.40 -2.16 13.88
N ASN A 99 -12.11 -1.14 13.06
CA ASN A 99 -11.91 0.19 13.57
C ASN A 99 -13.22 0.71 14.19
N GLY A 100 -13.20 1.01 15.49
CA GLY A 100 -14.40 1.35 16.26
C GLY A 100 -15.30 0.16 16.62
N HIS A 101 -14.82 -1.08 16.49
CA HIS A 101 -15.46 -2.23 17.13
C HIS A 101 -15.45 -2.07 18.66
N PRO A 102 -16.57 -2.34 19.38
CA PRO A 102 -16.66 -2.04 20.82
C PRO A 102 -15.56 -2.71 21.67
N GLN A 103 -15.23 -3.97 21.38
CA GLN A 103 -14.18 -4.67 22.12
C GLN A 103 -12.77 -4.14 21.81
N VAL A 104 -12.50 -3.77 20.56
CA VAL A 104 -11.20 -3.21 20.15
C VAL A 104 -10.99 -1.85 20.80
N SER A 105 -12.01 -1.00 20.74
CA SER A 105 -11.99 0.32 21.40
C SER A 105 -11.95 0.22 22.93
N GLY A 106 -12.65 -0.76 23.51
CA GLY A 106 -12.61 -1.06 24.94
C GLY A 106 -11.22 -1.45 25.41
N ALA A 107 -10.60 -2.44 24.76
CA ALA A 107 -9.25 -2.90 25.08
C ALA A 107 -8.20 -1.79 24.95
N ALA A 108 -8.31 -0.92 23.95
CA ALA A 108 -7.44 0.24 23.80
C ALA A 108 -7.56 1.21 25.00
N ARG A 109 -8.79 1.49 25.46
CA ARG A 109 -9.06 2.35 26.62
C ARG A 109 -8.55 1.72 27.92
N GLU A 110 -8.79 0.44 28.12
CA GLU A 110 -8.32 -0.30 29.31
C GLU A 110 -6.80 -0.31 29.38
N ALA A 111 -6.12 -0.56 28.26
CA ALA A 111 -4.66 -0.52 28.19
C ALA A 111 -4.11 0.89 28.46
N MET A 112 -4.80 1.93 27.99
CA MET A 112 -4.45 3.32 28.25
C MET A 112 -4.63 3.71 29.72
N GLU A 113 -5.70 3.26 30.36
CA GLU A 113 -5.96 3.49 31.79
C GLU A 113 -4.88 2.81 32.66
N LEU A 114 -4.49 1.59 32.31
CA LEU A 114 -3.54 0.80 33.09
C LEU A 114 -2.08 1.22 32.87
N TYR A 115 -1.68 1.47 31.62
CA TYR A 115 -0.28 1.67 31.24
C TYR A 115 0.06 3.10 30.78
N GLY A 116 -0.95 3.97 30.66
CA GLY A 116 -0.81 5.30 30.09
C GLY A 116 -0.84 5.33 28.56
N THR A 117 -0.71 6.53 27.99
CA THR A 117 -0.74 6.78 26.54
C THR A 117 0.58 6.45 25.84
N SER A 118 1.67 6.29 26.60
CA SER A 118 3.03 6.05 26.11
C SER A 118 3.79 5.18 27.10
N VAL A 119 4.71 4.36 26.59
CA VAL A 119 5.68 3.65 27.44
C VAL A 119 6.92 4.46 27.77
N SER A 120 7.08 5.64 27.15
CA SER A 120 8.08 6.67 27.44
C SER A 120 9.54 6.18 27.50
N ALA A 121 9.84 5.09 26.80
CA ALA A 121 11.17 4.51 26.70
C ALA A 121 11.25 3.54 25.51
N SER A 122 12.47 3.20 25.09
CA SER A 122 12.67 2.03 24.22
C SER A 122 12.32 0.75 24.98
N ARG A 123 11.88 -0.27 24.25
CA ARG A 123 11.51 -1.59 24.80
C ARG A 123 12.64 -2.21 25.62
N VAL A 124 13.88 -2.11 25.11
CA VAL A 124 15.09 -2.72 25.72
C VAL A 124 15.43 -2.15 27.09
N VAL A 125 15.14 -0.86 27.34
CA VAL A 125 15.56 -0.20 28.59
C VAL A 125 14.45 -0.25 29.65
N ALA A 126 13.29 0.33 29.35
CA ALA A 126 12.20 0.47 30.33
C ALA A 126 10.80 0.52 29.70
N GLY A 127 10.69 0.33 28.38
CA GLY A 127 9.44 0.44 27.62
C GLY A 127 8.67 -0.89 27.48
N GLU A 128 9.24 -2.00 27.96
CA GLU A 128 8.58 -3.31 27.93
C GLU A 128 7.36 -3.37 28.85
N ARG A 129 6.26 -3.97 28.40
CA ARG A 129 5.02 -4.12 29.16
C ARG A 129 4.43 -5.51 28.92
N PRO A 130 3.72 -6.11 29.88
CA PRO A 130 3.11 -7.44 29.69
C PRO A 130 2.23 -7.54 28.44
N ILE A 131 1.52 -6.46 28.09
CA ILE A 131 0.67 -6.41 26.89
C ILE A 131 1.43 -6.58 25.58
N HIS A 132 2.70 -6.16 25.49
CA HIS A 132 3.51 -6.37 24.29
C HIS A 132 3.86 -7.85 24.12
N ARG A 133 4.28 -8.52 25.20
CA ARG A 133 4.57 -9.96 25.15
C ARG A 133 3.32 -10.78 24.86
N ALA A 134 2.17 -10.39 25.39
CA ALA A 134 0.89 -11.02 25.06
C ALA A 134 0.55 -10.88 23.57
N LEU A 135 0.74 -9.68 23.00
CA LEU A 135 0.55 -9.44 21.57
C LEU A 135 1.54 -10.25 20.71
N GLU A 136 2.82 -10.24 21.05
CA GLU A 136 3.87 -11.00 20.35
C GLU A 136 3.56 -12.50 20.35
N ALA A 137 3.15 -13.07 21.48
CA ALA A 137 2.77 -14.48 21.56
C ALA A 137 1.58 -14.83 20.65
N ARG A 138 0.58 -13.93 20.55
CA ARG A 138 -0.58 -14.13 19.68
C ARG A 138 -0.26 -14.00 18.20
N LEU A 139 0.64 -13.09 17.84
CA LEU A 139 1.14 -12.94 16.47
C LEU A 139 2.00 -14.14 16.06
N ALA A 140 2.82 -14.68 16.96
CA ALA A 140 3.56 -15.91 16.72
C ALA A 140 2.61 -17.09 16.49
N ALA A 141 1.59 -17.23 17.34
CA ALA A 141 0.57 -18.29 17.21
C ALA A 141 -0.24 -18.20 15.90
N LEU A 142 -0.55 -16.99 15.43
CA LEU A 142 -1.23 -16.77 14.14
C LEU A 142 -0.48 -17.43 12.97
N HIS A 143 0.85 -17.34 12.98
CA HIS A 143 1.74 -17.84 11.94
C HIS A 143 2.37 -19.19 12.26
N GLY A 144 2.00 -19.84 13.38
CA GLY A 144 2.66 -21.07 13.83
C GLY A 144 4.17 -20.91 14.06
N ALA A 145 4.63 -19.69 14.34
CA ALA A 145 6.03 -19.35 14.57
C ALA A 145 6.44 -19.52 16.03
N GLU A 146 7.74 -19.55 16.30
CA GLU A 146 8.28 -19.74 17.66
C GLU A 146 8.12 -18.50 18.55
N ASP A 147 8.40 -17.30 18.01
CA ASP A 147 8.19 -16.02 18.71
C ASP A 147 7.89 -14.91 17.68
N ALA A 148 7.54 -13.74 18.18
CA ALA A 148 7.41 -12.53 17.38
C ALA A 148 8.01 -11.31 18.08
N VAL A 149 8.30 -10.27 17.30
CA VAL A 149 8.67 -8.95 17.79
C VAL A 149 7.81 -7.88 17.11
N VAL A 150 7.26 -6.99 17.93
CA VAL A 150 6.40 -5.88 17.48
C VAL A 150 7.19 -4.56 17.42
N PHE A 151 6.99 -3.84 16.33
CA PHE A 151 7.54 -2.53 16.01
C PHE A 151 6.45 -1.45 15.98
N VAL A 152 6.84 -0.19 16.05
CA VAL A 152 5.92 0.97 15.97
C VAL A 152 5.43 1.28 14.55
N SER A 153 5.95 0.60 13.52
CA SER A 153 5.54 0.80 12.12
C SER A 153 5.78 -0.46 11.29
N GLY A 154 4.83 -0.81 10.41
CA GLY A 154 5.00 -1.87 9.40
C GLY A 154 6.10 -1.55 8.40
N HIS A 155 6.21 -0.30 7.97
CA HIS A 155 7.31 0.13 7.09
C HIS A 155 8.66 -0.05 7.80
N ALA A 156 8.77 0.40 9.06
CA ALA A 156 10.00 0.27 9.83
C ALA A 156 10.35 -1.20 10.10
N ALA A 157 9.36 -2.07 10.33
CA ALA A 157 9.56 -3.50 10.53
C ALA A 157 10.30 -4.13 9.34
N ASN A 158 9.85 -3.88 8.11
CA ASN A 158 10.55 -4.32 6.89
C ASN A 158 11.97 -3.74 6.82
N VAL A 159 12.10 -2.40 6.88
CA VAL A 159 13.39 -1.70 6.71
C VAL A 159 14.43 -2.19 7.70
N THR A 160 14.09 -2.23 8.98
CA THR A 160 15.05 -2.57 10.03
C THR A 160 15.37 -4.05 10.07
N THR A 161 14.44 -4.92 9.67
CA THR A 161 14.68 -6.37 9.65
C THR A 161 15.67 -6.72 8.56
N ILE A 162 15.42 -6.25 7.34
CA ILE A 162 16.33 -6.48 6.21
C ILE A 162 17.68 -5.81 6.46
N GLY A 163 17.66 -4.55 6.92
CA GLY A 163 18.86 -3.78 7.26
C GLY A 163 19.75 -4.39 8.35
N SER A 164 19.19 -5.20 9.25
CA SER A 164 19.94 -5.86 10.32
C SER A 164 20.36 -7.29 10.01
N LEU A 165 19.64 -7.99 9.12
CA LEU A 165 19.92 -9.39 8.80
C LEU A 165 20.93 -9.55 7.66
N LEU A 166 20.99 -8.59 6.74
CA LEU A 166 21.79 -8.67 5.53
C LEU A 166 22.91 -7.62 5.50
N GLY A 167 23.89 -7.83 4.63
CA GLY A 167 25.00 -6.93 4.39
C GLY A 167 25.46 -6.91 2.92
N PRO A 168 26.60 -6.25 2.62
CA PRO A 168 27.13 -6.11 1.27
C PRO A 168 27.40 -7.43 0.50
N ASP A 169 27.65 -8.52 1.23
CA ASP A 169 27.94 -9.85 0.66
C ASP A 169 26.68 -10.72 0.48
N ASP A 170 25.49 -10.15 0.71
CA ASP A 170 24.20 -10.84 0.63
C ASP A 170 23.34 -10.30 -0.53
N VAL A 171 22.29 -11.04 -0.90
CA VAL A 171 21.36 -10.66 -1.98
C VAL A 171 19.89 -10.72 -1.54
N VAL A 172 19.11 -9.75 -2.00
CA VAL A 172 17.65 -9.70 -1.89
C VAL A 172 17.04 -9.86 -3.29
N PHE A 173 16.25 -10.92 -3.46
CA PHE A 173 15.35 -11.10 -4.59
C PHE A 173 13.97 -10.61 -4.18
N HIS A 174 13.37 -9.73 -4.97
CA HIS A 174 12.03 -9.25 -4.68
C HIS A 174 11.21 -9.11 -5.96
N ASP A 175 9.90 -9.24 -5.81
CA ASP A 175 8.95 -8.98 -6.87
C ASP A 175 9.01 -7.51 -7.34
N ALA A 176 8.75 -7.24 -8.61
CA ALA A 176 8.73 -5.88 -9.16
C ALA A 176 7.71 -4.96 -8.49
N LEU A 177 6.61 -5.50 -7.95
CA LEU A 177 5.57 -4.75 -7.26
C LEU A 177 5.73 -4.72 -5.74
N ILE A 178 6.87 -5.15 -5.20
CA ILE A 178 7.12 -5.18 -3.76
C ILE A 178 6.99 -3.78 -3.13
N HIS A 179 6.47 -3.74 -1.91
CA HIS A 179 6.38 -2.51 -1.14
C HIS A 179 7.75 -1.85 -0.91
N ASN A 180 7.76 -0.52 -1.00
CA ASN A 180 8.96 0.32 -0.90
C ASN A 180 9.83 0.03 0.33
N SER A 181 9.24 -0.36 1.46
CA SER A 181 10.01 -0.66 2.68
C SER A 181 11.01 -1.81 2.51
N VAL A 182 10.75 -2.75 1.59
CA VAL A 182 11.71 -3.83 1.27
C VAL A 182 12.89 -3.26 0.48
N ILE A 183 12.62 -2.37 -0.46
CA ILE A 183 13.63 -1.67 -1.27
C ILE A 183 14.55 -0.86 -0.35
N VAL A 184 13.97 -0.02 0.51
CA VAL A 184 14.70 0.81 1.48
C VAL A 184 15.48 -0.06 2.48
N GLY A 185 14.93 -1.20 2.89
CA GLY A 185 15.63 -2.16 3.75
C GLY A 185 16.87 -2.75 3.09
N ALA A 186 16.77 -3.14 1.81
CA ALA A 186 17.90 -3.67 1.05
C ALA A 186 18.98 -2.62 0.81
N GLU A 187 18.58 -1.38 0.53
CA GLU A 187 19.49 -0.23 0.39
C GLU A 187 20.23 0.07 1.70
N LEU A 188 19.53 0.07 2.83
CA LEU A 188 20.11 0.25 4.16
C LEU A 188 21.13 -0.88 4.48
N ALA A 189 20.79 -2.11 4.14
CA ALA A 189 21.69 -3.26 4.27
C ALA A 189 22.93 -3.17 3.36
N ARG A 190 22.87 -2.34 2.30
CA ARG A 190 23.80 -2.36 1.16
C ARG A 190 23.87 -3.72 0.46
N ALA A 191 22.81 -4.52 0.60
CA ALA A 191 22.72 -5.83 -0.02
C ALA A 191 22.53 -5.69 -1.53
N THR A 192 23.01 -6.67 -2.28
CA THR A 192 22.73 -6.74 -3.72
C THR A 192 21.23 -6.89 -3.93
N ARG A 193 20.61 -5.99 -4.71
CA ARG A 193 19.17 -6.04 -5.01
C ARG A 193 18.93 -6.64 -6.40
N ARG A 194 17.97 -7.58 -6.50
CA ARG A 194 17.54 -8.23 -7.75
C ARG A 194 16.01 -8.23 -7.82
N SER A 195 15.46 -7.33 -8.64
CA SER A 195 14.02 -7.34 -8.94
C SER A 195 13.73 -8.38 -10.02
N PHE A 196 12.74 -9.25 -9.82
CA PHE A 196 12.19 -10.10 -10.88
C PHE A 196 10.83 -9.57 -11.34
N PRO A 197 10.43 -9.80 -12.62
CA PRO A 197 9.11 -9.40 -13.10
C PRO A 197 7.98 -9.98 -12.25
N HIS A 198 6.89 -9.23 -12.12
CA HIS A 198 5.80 -9.57 -11.22
C HIS A 198 5.28 -11.01 -11.41
N ASN A 199 5.29 -11.80 -10.34
CA ASN A 199 4.90 -13.21 -10.31
C ASN A 199 5.64 -14.13 -11.33
N ASP A 200 6.73 -13.68 -11.97
CA ASP A 200 7.56 -14.52 -12.86
C ASP A 200 8.59 -15.32 -12.05
N PHE A 201 8.15 -16.44 -11.52
CA PHE A 201 9.03 -17.35 -10.78
C PHE A 201 10.02 -18.11 -11.67
N ALA A 202 9.87 -18.11 -13.00
CA ALA A 202 10.89 -18.64 -13.89
C ALA A 202 12.07 -17.66 -14.01
N ALA A 203 11.81 -16.35 -14.05
CA ALA A 203 12.85 -15.33 -13.93
C ALA A 203 13.55 -15.40 -12.58
N LEU A 204 12.79 -15.50 -11.48
CA LEU A 204 13.37 -15.70 -10.15
C LEU A 204 14.29 -16.93 -10.10
N GLU A 205 13.86 -18.07 -10.64
CA GLU A 205 14.67 -19.29 -10.70
C GLU A 205 15.98 -19.09 -11.47
N ARG A 206 15.95 -18.41 -12.63
CA ARG A 206 17.16 -18.09 -13.40
C ARG A 206 18.11 -17.20 -12.60
N MET A 207 17.58 -16.20 -11.89
CA MET A 207 18.38 -15.31 -11.05
C MET A 207 19.00 -16.05 -9.85
N LEU A 208 18.22 -16.88 -9.17
CA LEU A 208 18.69 -17.74 -8.07
C LEU A 208 19.79 -18.69 -8.53
N ALA A 209 19.62 -19.34 -9.68
CA ALA A 209 20.62 -20.23 -10.25
C ALA A 209 21.94 -19.51 -10.55
N SER A 210 21.87 -18.24 -11.00
CA SER A 210 23.05 -17.43 -11.27
C SER A 210 23.83 -17.03 -10.01
N GLU A 211 23.14 -16.75 -8.91
CA GLU A 211 23.76 -16.25 -7.67
C GLU A 211 24.13 -17.37 -6.69
N ARG A 212 23.38 -18.47 -6.66
CA ARG A 212 23.52 -19.55 -5.66
C ARG A 212 24.32 -20.76 -6.11
N ALA A 213 24.47 -21.00 -7.43
CA ALA A 213 25.21 -22.10 -8.06
C ALA A 213 24.99 -23.50 -7.44
N SER A 214 25.58 -24.56 -8.02
CA SER A 214 25.31 -25.95 -7.61
C SER A 214 25.96 -26.38 -6.27
N SER A 215 26.71 -25.50 -5.59
CA SER A 215 27.42 -25.80 -4.34
C SER A 215 27.60 -24.54 -3.48
N PRO A 216 27.58 -24.63 -2.13
CA PRO A 216 27.89 -23.52 -1.23
C PRO A 216 29.26 -22.88 -1.50
N ALA A 217 30.24 -23.66 -1.97
CA ALA A 217 31.57 -23.17 -2.31
C ALA A 217 31.62 -22.33 -3.61
N SER A 218 30.57 -22.38 -4.44
CA SER A 218 30.45 -21.60 -5.67
C SER A 218 29.36 -20.52 -5.61
N ALA A 219 28.70 -20.37 -4.46
CA ALA A 219 27.74 -19.28 -4.24
C ALA A 219 28.46 -17.93 -4.27
N ARG A 220 27.93 -16.98 -5.03
CA ARG A 220 28.47 -15.62 -5.14
C ARG A 220 28.15 -14.76 -3.92
N THR A 221 27.11 -15.15 -3.19
CA THR A 221 26.56 -14.41 -2.07
C THR A 221 26.42 -15.33 -0.86
N ARG A 222 26.68 -14.77 0.31
CA ARG A 222 26.68 -15.51 1.57
C ARG A 222 25.26 -15.91 1.96
N ARG A 223 24.33 -14.95 1.98
CA ARG A 223 22.89 -15.17 2.22
C ARG A 223 22.07 -14.68 1.04
N ALA A 224 20.96 -15.37 0.80
CA ALA A 224 19.94 -14.95 -0.15
C ALA A 224 18.59 -14.88 0.56
N LEU A 225 17.88 -13.77 0.35
CA LEU A 225 16.53 -13.55 0.84
C LEU A 225 15.59 -13.35 -0.35
N ILE A 226 14.53 -14.14 -0.43
CA ILE A 226 13.41 -13.93 -1.34
C ILE A 226 12.32 -13.21 -0.54
N VAL A 227 11.82 -12.10 -1.08
CA VAL A 227 10.76 -11.30 -0.45
C VAL A 227 9.59 -11.11 -1.41
N VAL A 228 8.38 -11.45 -0.96
CA VAL A 228 7.12 -11.25 -1.70
C VAL A 228 6.04 -10.71 -0.77
N GLU A 229 4.96 -10.16 -1.32
CA GLU A 229 3.73 -9.87 -0.57
C GLU A 229 2.79 -11.07 -0.65
N GLY A 230 2.10 -11.41 0.44
CA GLY A 230 1.09 -12.48 0.41
C GLY A 230 -0.15 -12.09 -0.39
N LEU A 231 -0.49 -10.80 -0.39
CA LEU A 231 -1.50 -10.17 -1.25
C LEU A 231 -0.92 -8.87 -1.77
N TYR A 232 -0.65 -8.78 -3.07
CA TYR A 232 0.00 -7.61 -3.64
C TYR A 232 -0.91 -6.39 -3.56
N SER A 233 -0.41 -5.35 -2.91
CA SER A 233 -1.21 -4.17 -2.63
C SER A 233 -1.73 -3.50 -3.91
N MET A 234 -0.96 -3.50 -4.99
CA MET A 234 -1.27 -2.73 -6.19
C MET A 234 -2.35 -3.35 -7.05
N ASP A 235 -2.28 -4.67 -7.23
CA ASP A 235 -3.03 -5.37 -8.26
C ASP A 235 -4.06 -6.35 -7.67
N GLY A 236 -3.96 -6.69 -6.38
CA GLY A 236 -4.96 -7.50 -5.69
C GLY A 236 -4.91 -8.99 -6.02
N ASP A 237 -3.74 -9.47 -6.45
CA ASP A 237 -3.42 -10.86 -6.73
C ASP A 237 -2.40 -11.43 -5.72
N THR A 238 -2.17 -12.74 -5.81
CA THR A 238 -1.37 -13.48 -4.85
C THR A 238 -0.23 -14.26 -5.53
N PRO A 239 0.92 -14.46 -4.87
CA PRO A 239 1.98 -15.30 -5.41
C PRO A 239 1.70 -16.79 -5.20
N ASP A 240 2.29 -17.64 -6.05
CA ASP A 240 2.35 -19.09 -5.83
C ASP A 240 3.34 -19.42 -4.69
N LEU A 241 2.81 -19.49 -3.47
CA LEU A 241 3.59 -19.78 -2.27
C LEU A 241 4.26 -21.16 -2.32
N ALA A 242 3.62 -22.16 -2.91
CA ALA A 242 4.18 -23.51 -3.01
C ALA A 242 5.46 -23.50 -3.87
N ARG A 243 5.42 -22.78 -4.99
CA ARG A 243 6.58 -22.61 -5.87
C ARG A 243 7.69 -21.81 -5.22
N LEU A 244 7.38 -20.77 -4.45
CA LEU A 244 8.37 -20.00 -3.68
C LEU A 244 9.07 -20.85 -2.62
N VAL A 245 8.31 -21.68 -1.88
CA VAL A 245 8.88 -22.64 -0.92
C VAL A 245 9.79 -23.64 -1.62
N ALA A 246 9.41 -24.18 -2.78
CA ALA A 246 10.26 -25.09 -3.54
C ALA A 246 11.56 -24.41 -3.99
N LEU A 247 11.50 -23.15 -4.46
CA LEU A 247 12.67 -22.39 -4.88
C LEU A 247 13.60 -22.08 -3.69
N LYS A 248 13.06 -21.62 -2.56
CA LYS A 248 13.88 -21.27 -1.39
C LYS A 248 14.61 -22.48 -0.82
N GLN A 249 13.96 -23.65 -0.81
CA GLN A 249 14.58 -24.91 -0.40
C GLN A 249 15.66 -25.36 -1.40
N ARG A 250 15.35 -25.34 -2.71
CA ARG A 250 16.28 -25.78 -3.75
C ARG A 250 17.57 -24.96 -3.81
N PHE A 251 17.48 -23.64 -3.62
CA PHE A 251 18.63 -22.73 -3.71
C PHE A 251 19.19 -22.30 -2.36
N GLY A 252 18.65 -22.84 -1.25
CA GLY A 252 19.07 -22.50 0.11
C GLY A 252 18.95 -21.01 0.41
N ALA A 253 17.80 -20.41 0.10
CA ALA A 253 17.48 -19.02 0.42
C ALA A 253 16.48 -18.95 1.58
N TRP A 254 16.46 -17.82 2.30
CA TRP A 254 15.36 -17.49 3.18
C TRP A 254 14.17 -16.98 2.38
N LEU A 255 12.96 -17.24 2.87
CA LEU A 255 11.73 -16.67 2.36
C LEU A 255 11.08 -15.78 3.41
N MET A 256 10.89 -14.51 3.04
CA MET A 256 10.12 -13.53 3.80
C MET A 256 8.82 -13.22 3.05
N VAL A 257 7.70 -13.33 3.74
CA VAL A 257 6.38 -13.00 3.20
C VAL A 257 5.79 -11.83 3.98
N ASP A 258 5.44 -10.76 3.27
CA ASP A 258 4.73 -9.61 3.79
C ASP A 258 3.21 -9.86 3.73
N GLU A 259 2.63 -10.19 4.89
CA GLU A 259 1.22 -10.48 5.08
C GLU A 259 0.39 -9.24 5.42
N ALA A 260 0.91 -8.03 5.21
CA ALA A 260 0.23 -6.81 5.62
C ALA A 260 -1.17 -6.69 5.01
N HIS A 261 -1.36 -7.09 3.76
CA HIS A 261 -2.67 -7.09 3.10
C HIS A 261 -3.42 -8.43 3.22
N SER A 262 -2.77 -9.50 3.65
CA SER A 262 -3.36 -10.84 3.65
C SER A 262 -4.04 -11.23 4.95
N VAL A 263 -3.48 -10.84 6.11
CA VAL A 263 -4.10 -11.16 7.41
C VAL A 263 -5.46 -10.49 7.49
N GLY A 264 -6.48 -11.27 7.83
CA GLY A 264 -7.89 -10.87 7.81
C GLY A 264 -8.56 -10.96 6.43
N VAL A 265 -7.83 -11.35 5.37
CA VAL A 265 -8.33 -11.33 3.98
C VAL A 265 -8.23 -12.71 3.32
N LEU A 266 -7.05 -13.32 3.36
CA LEU A 266 -6.75 -14.58 2.70
C LEU A 266 -6.95 -15.78 3.64
N GLY A 267 -7.38 -16.90 3.06
CA GLY A 267 -7.74 -18.10 3.80
C GLY A 267 -9.16 -18.07 4.37
N ALA A 268 -9.66 -19.24 4.76
CA ALA A 268 -11.03 -19.37 5.26
C ALA A 268 -11.26 -18.66 6.61
N LYS A 269 -10.21 -18.55 7.44
CA LYS A 269 -10.23 -17.87 8.74
C LYS A 269 -9.45 -16.56 8.73
N GLY A 270 -9.01 -16.10 7.55
CA GLY A 270 -8.27 -14.85 7.42
C GLY A 270 -6.84 -14.94 7.98
N ARG A 271 -6.21 -16.13 8.00
CA ARG A 271 -4.87 -16.27 8.59
C ARG A 271 -3.73 -15.83 7.67
N GLY A 272 -4.00 -15.62 6.38
CA GLY A 272 -2.99 -15.18 5.41
C GLY A 272 -2.77 -16.18 4.27
N ILE A 273 -1.70 -15.98 3.51
CA ILE A 273 -1.45 -16.72 2.27
C ILE A 273 -1.15 -18.21 2.53
N ALA A 274 -0.53 -18.57 3.66
CA ALA A 274 -0.29 -19.97 4.00
C ALA A 274 -1.59 -20.76 4.16
N GLU A 275 -2.60 -20.19 4.83
CA GLU A 275 -3.92 -20.82 4.97
C GLU A 275 -4.62 -20.92 3.62
N GLN A 276 -4.56 -19.87 2.79
CA GLN A 276 -5.13 -19.87 1.45
C GLN A 276 -4.51 -20.95 0.56
N ALA A 277 -3.19 -21.14 0.63
CA ALA A 277 -2.46 -22.15 -0.13
C ALA A 277 -2.58 -23.56 0.46
N GLY A 278 -3.13 -23.72 1.67
CA GLY A 278 -3.19 -25.00 2.38
C GLY A 278 -1.80 -25.55 2.75
N LEU A 279 -0.83 -24.66 2.98
CA LEU A 279 0.55 -25.02 3.32
C LEU A 279 0.83 -24.83 4.80
N ASP A 280 1.78 -25.60 5.32
CA ASP A 280 2.33 -25.41 6.66
C ASP A 280 3.06 -24.06 6.73
N PRO A 281 2.63 -23.13 7.61
CA PRO A 281 3.27 -21.81 7.72
C PRO A 281 4.73 -21.88 8.20
N ALA A 282 5.16 -23.00 8.81
CA ALA A 282 6.57 -23.21 9.19
C ALA A 282 7.51 -23.34 7.98
N LEU A 283 6.98 -23.47 6.76
CA LEU A 283 7.76 -23.48 5.53
C LEU A 283 8.31 -22.08 5.16
N VAL A 284 7.78 -21.00 5.74
CA VAL A 284 8.25 -19.62 5.56
C VAL A 284 9.13 -19.23 6.73
N ASP A 285 10.28 -18.60 6.46
CA ASP A 285 11.28 -18.30 7.49
C ASP A 285 10.97 -17.00 8.25
N ILE A 286 10.36 -16.03 7.58
CA ILE A 286 10.10 -14.69 8.12
C ILE A 286 8.69 -14.23 7.71
N TRP A 287 7.80 -14.13 8.67
CA TRP A 287 6.49 -13.51 8.49
C TRP A 287 6.56 -12.05 8.89
N MET A 288 6.27 -11.14 7.95
CA MET A 288 6.05 -9.73 8.25
C MET A 288 4.56 -9.43 8.20
N GLY A 289 4.06 -8.61 9.12
CA GLY A 289 2.77 -7.98 8.92
C GLY A 289 2.66 -6.59 9.56
N THR A 290 1.52 -5.94 9.29
CA THR A 290 1.18 -4.64 9.90
C THR A 290 0.02 -4.78 10.86
N LEU A 291 0.00 -3.93 11.89
CA LEU A 291 -1.15 -3.78 12.79
C LEU A 291 -2.15 -2.75 12.27
N SER A 292 -1.79 -1.98 11.24
CA SER A 292 -2.53 -0.79 10.78
C SER A 292 -3.67 -1.02 9.79
N LYS A 293 -3.95 -2.29 9.46
CA LYS A 293 -4.97 -2.66 8.46
C LYS A 293 -6.08 -3.46 9.15
N SER A 294 -6.20 -4.76 8.89
CA SER A 294 -7.20 -5.65 9.51
C SER A 294 -7.18 -5.64 11.03
N LEU A 295 -6.02 -5.39 11.65
CA LEU A 295 -5.88 -5.38 13.12
C LEU A 295 -6.18 -4.02 13.77
N ALA A 296 -6.66 -3.04 12.98
CA ALA A 296 -7.23 -1.77 13.45
C ALA A 296 -6.41 -1.03 14.52
N SER A 297 -5.09 -1.02 14.36
CA SER A 297 -4.15 -0.42 15.31
C SER A 297 -3.04 0.36 14.58
N CYS A 298 -1.85 0.46 15.15
CA CYS A 298 -0.65 1.02 14.55
C CYS A 298 0.54 0.13 14.93
N GLY A 299 1.48 -0.07 14.02
CA GLY A 299 2.64 -0.93 14.26
C GLY A 299 2.89 -1.94 13.16
N GLY A 300 3.98 -2.69 13.32
CA GLY A 300 4.34 -3.83 12.47
C GLY A 300 4.88 -4.96 13.30
N TYR A 301 5.06 -6.13 12.72
CA TYR A 301 5.67 -7.25 13.43
C TYR A 301 6.50 -8.12 12.50
N ILE A 302 7.43 -8.85 13.11
CA ILE A 302 8.10 -10.00 12.50
C ILE A 302 7.83 -11.22 13.39
N ALA A 303 7.38 -12.31 12.79
CA ALA A 303 7.23 -13.61 13.43
C ALA A 303 8.10 -14.64 12.70
N GLY A 304 8.73 -15.54 13.45
CA GLY A 304 9.62 -16.56 12.90
C GLY A 304 10.34 -17.35 13.99
N PRO A 305 11.48 -17.98 13.67
CA PRO A 305 12.29 -18.72 14.65
C PRO A 305 12.76 -17.83 15.81
N GLN A 306 12.88 -18.37 17.02
CA GLN A 306 13.33 -17.64 18.21
C GLN A 306 14.66 -16.93 17.97
N ALA A 307 15.60 -17.60 17.31
CA ALA A 307 16.92 -17.04 16.99
C ALA A 307 16.84 -15.76 16.14
N LEU A 308 15.89 -15.69 15.19
CA LEU A 308 15.64 -14.48 14.41
C LEU A 308 15.14 -13.36 15.32
N ILE A 309 14.17 -13.67 16.18
CA ILE A 309 13.55 -12.68 17.07
C ILE A 309 14.55 -12.13 18.09
N ASP A 310 15.42 -12.98 18.64
CA ASP A 310 16.49 -12.59 19.57
C ASP A 310 17.51 -11.66 18.91
N VAL A 311 17.90 -11.95 17.67
CA VAL A 311 18.78 -11.07 16.88
C VAL A 311 18.11 -9.71 16.66
N LEU A 312 16.83 -9.67 16.27
CA LEU A 312 16.15 -8.41 16.01
C LEU A 312 15.98 -7.58 17.28
N LYS A 313 15.64 -8.20 18.42
CA LYS A 313 15.50 -7.50 19.71
C LYS A 313 16.81 -6.86 20.21
N THR A 314 17.96 -7.35 19.75
CA THR A 314 19.28 -6.88 20.18
C THR A 314 19.99 -6.00 19.16
N SER A 315 19.62 -6.08 17.87
CA SER A 315 20.36 -5.42 16.79
C SER A 315 19.54 -4.53 15.87
N ALA A 316 18.21 -4.69 15.80
CA ALA A 316 17.37 -3.92 14.88
C ALA A 316 17.21 -2.46 15.34
N PRO A 317 17.74 -1.44 14.61
CA PRO A 317 17.64 -0.06 15.05
C PRO A 317 16.21 0.43 15.25
N GLY A 318 15.28 -0.01 14.41
CA GLY A 318 13.85 0.29 14.52
C GLY A 318 13.17 -0.28 15.75
N PHE A 319 13.85 -1.16 16.51
CA PHE A 319 13.41 -1.68 17.80
C PHE A 319 14.26 -1.12 18.95
N VAL A 320 15.59 -1.23 18.85
CA VAL A 320 16.54 -0.89 19.92
C VAL A 320 16.59 0.61 20.20
N TYR A 321 16.62 1.43 19.13
CA TYR A 321 16.77 2.89 19.20
C TYR A 321 15.46 3.64 18.93
N SER A 322 14.34 2.92 18.94
CA SER A 322 13.00 3.48 18.77
C SER A 322 12.21 3.42 20.08
N VAL A 323 11.13 4.19 20.15
CA VAL A 323 10.16 4.09 21.25
C VAL A 323 9.39 2.76 21.18
N GLY A 324 8.92 2.28 22.33
CA GLY A 324 8.03 1.12 22.35
C GLY A 324 6.62 1.44 21.82
N LEU A 325 5.90 0.41 21.37
CA LEU A 325 4.52 0.55 20.90
C LEU A 325 3.63 1.15 22.00
N PRO A 326 2.75 2.12 21.70
CA PRO A 326 1.81 2.63 22.69
C PRO A 326 0.90 1.52 23.24
N PRO A 327 0.62 1.48 24.56
CA PRO A 327 -0.18 0.42 25.16
C PRO A 327 -1.59 0.31 24.56
N ALA A 328 -2.21 1.45 24.25
CA ALA A 328 -3.51 1.49 23.58
C ALA A 328 -3.50 0.79 22.21
N ALA A 329 -2.42 0.94 21.44
CA ALA A 329 -2.24 0.26 20.16
C ALA A 329 -2.04 -1.26 20.35
N ALA A 330 -1.26 -1.65 21.37
CA ALA A 330 -1.09 -3.07 21.68
C ALA A 330 -2.42 -3.74 22.10
N GLY A 331 -3.20 -3.06 22.95
CA GLY A 331 -4.52 -3.54 23.38
C GLY A 331 -5.53 -3.64 22.23
N ALA A 332 -5.57 -2.63 21.35
CA ALA A 332 -6.42 -2.65 20.15
C ALA A 332 -6.08 -3.85 19.24
N ALA A 333 -4.80 -4.05 18.93
CA ALA A 333 -4.35 -5.13 18.06
C ALA A 333 -4.63 -6.52 18.66
N LEU A 334 -4.42 -6.67 19.97
CA LEU A 334 -4.69 -7.93 20.67
C LEU A 334 -6.19 -8.29 20.62
N ALA A 335 -7.07 -7.32 20.91
CA ALA A 335 -8.51 -7.51 20.80
C ALA A 335 -8.97 -7.72 19.35
N ALA A 336 -8.30 -7.11 18.37
CA ALA A 336 -8.61 -7.34 16.96
C ALA A 336 -8.29 -8.78 16.53
N LEU A 337 -7.21 -9.37 17.04
CA LEU A 337 -6.90 -10.80 16.84
C LEU A 337 -7.98 -11.70 17.45
N ASP A 338 -8.47 -11.39 18.66
CA ASP A 338 -9.57 -12.12 19.28
C ASP A 338 -10.86 -12.07 18.47
N VAL A 339 -11.20 -10.88 17.96
CA VAL A 339 -12.39 -10.70 17.12
C VAL A 339 -12.22 -11.43 15.79
N LEU A 340 -11.06 -11.36 15.14
CA LEU A 340 -10.77 -12.10 13.91
C LEU A 340 -10.99 -13.61 14.09
N GLU A 341 -10.49 -14.20 15.18
CA GLU A 341 -10.65 -15.64 15.44
C GLU A 341 -12.09 -16.04 15.73
N ARG A 342 -12.86 -15.18 16.43
CA ARG A 342 -14.22 -15.47 16.87
C ARG A 342 -15.28 -15.16 15.82
N GLU A 343 -15.12 -14.09 15.05
CA GLU A 343 -16.09 -13.53 14.09
C GLU A 343 -15.69 -13.82 12.64
N GLY A 344 -15.49 -15.11 12.34
CA GLY A 344 -15.07 -15.59 11.02
C GLY A 344 -16.03 -15.20 9.88
N GLU A 345 -17.29 -14.90 10.19
CA GLU A 345 -18.26 -14.38 9.23
C GLU A 345 -17.85 -13.05 8.60
N ARG A 346 -17.00 -12.24 9.28
CA ARG A 346 -16.45 -11.00 8.69
C ARG A 346 -15.53 -11.28 7.52
N VAL A 347 -14.69 -12.31 7.63
CA VAL A 347 -13.81 -12.75 6.54
C VAL A 347 -14.67 -13.25 5.37
N ALA A 348 -15.71 -14.03 5.65
CA ALA A 348 -16.64 -14.49 4.63
C ALA A 348 -17.38 -13.33 3.93
N ALA A 349 -17.86 -12.33 4.69
CA ALA A 349 -18.51 -11.14 4.16
C ALA A 349 -17.56 -10.30 3.30
N LEU A 350 -16.32 -10.09 3.74
CA LEU A 350 -15.30 -9.40 2.96
C LEU A 350 -15.06 -10.10 1.61
N ARG A 351 -14.90 -11.42 1.64
CA ARG A 351 -14.67 -12.21 0.41
C ARG A 351 -15.86 -12.13 -0.54
N ALA A 352 -17.08 -12.24 -0.02
CA ALA A 352 -18.30 -12.09 -0.81
C ALA A 352 -18.44 -10.70 -1.43
N ASN A 353 -18.17 -9.64 -0.64
CA ASN A 353 -18.19 -8.26 -1.10
C ASN A 353 -17.12 -8.00 -2.16
N SER A 354 -15.91 -8.53 -1.96
CA SER A 354 -14.79 -8.35 -2.89
C SER A 354 -15.06 -9.04 -4.22
N ARG A 355 -15.52 -10.30 -4.18
CA ARG A 355 -15.89 -11.02 -5.40
C ARG A 355 -17.00 -10.31 -6.16
N HIS A 356 -18.04 -9.89 -5.44
CA HIS A 356 -19.13 -9.15 -6.03
C HIS A 356 -18.67 -7.86 -6.72
N PHE A 357 -17.89 -7.03 -6.03
CA PHE A 357 -17.43 -5.77 -6.60
C PHE A 357 -16.55 -6.01 -7.84
N LEU A 358 -15.68 -7.02 -7.80
CA LEU A 358 -14.86 -7.39 -8.96
C LEU A 358 -15.74 -7.79 -10.16
N ASP A 359 -16.67 -8.72 -9.95
CA ASP A 359 -17.58 -9.19 -11.00
C ASP A 359 -18.41 -8.02 -11.58
N ALA A 360 -18.89 -7.11 -10.73
CA ALA A 360 -19.68 -5.95 -11.15
C ALA A 360 -18.85 -4.92 -11.95
N VAL A 361 -17.61 -4.63 -11.52
CA VAL A 361 -16.69 -3.73 -12.24
C VAL A 361 -16.32 -4.32 -13.61
N GLN A 362 -16.04 -5.61 -13.67
CA GLN A 362 -15.74 -6.31 -14.93
C GLN A 362 -16.95 -6.35 -15.86
N ALA A 363 -18.15 -6.61 -15.33
CA ALA A 363 -19.39 -6.57 -16.10
C ALA A 363 -19.70 -5.17 -16.67
N ALA A 364 -19.26 -4.10 -16.00
CA ALA A 364 -19.34 -2.72 -16.49
C ALA A 364 -18.27 -2.37 -17.56
N GLY A 365 -17.38 -3.32 -17.89
CA GLY A 365 -16.39 -3.23 -18.96
C GLY A 365 -15.04 -2.65 -18.54
N PHE A 366 -14.77 -2.48 -17.24
CA PHE A 366 -13.51 -1.95 -16.75
C PHE A 366 -12.42 -3.02 -16.65
N ALA A 367 -11.19 -2.66 -17.04
CA ALA A 367 -10.01 -3.49 -16.78
C ALA A 367 -9.59 -3.42 -15.30
N THR A 368 -9.34 -4.58 -14.69
CA THR A 368 -9.03 -4.73 -13.26
C THR A 368 -7.64 -5.33 -12.98
N GLY A 369 -6.72 -5.29 -13.95
CA GLY A 369 -5.39 -5.88 -13.81
C GLY A 369 -5.46 -7.39 -13.52
N THR A 370 -4.59 -7.88 -12.63
CA THR A 370 -4.54 -9.29 -12.20
C THR A 370 -5.45 -9.60 -11.01
N ALA A 371 -6.28 -8.66 -10.55
CA ALA A 371 -7.07 -8.80 -9.34
C ALA A 371 -7.89 -10.10 -9.27
N GLU A 372 -7.70 -10.84 -8.19
CA GLU A 372 -8.34 -12.14 -7.96
C GLU A 372 -9.67 -12.02 -7.18
N GLY A 373 -9.99 -10.81 -6.71
CA GLY A 373 -11.17 -10.53 -5.89
C GLY A 373 -10.87 -10.62 -4.39
N HIS A 374 -9.65 -10.25 -4.00
CA HIS A 374 -9.18 -10.25 -2.61
C HIS A 374 -9.03 -8.83 -2.08
N ALA A 375 -10.14 -8.24 -1.59
CA ALA A 375 -10.23 -6.94 -0.90
C ALA A 375 -9.66 -5.69 -1.60
N ILE A 376 -8.89 -5.83 -2.66
CA ILE A 376 -8.19 -4.79 -3.39
C ILE A 376 -8.54 -4.99 -4.85
N ILE A 377 -9.24 -4.02 -5.43
CA ILE A 377 -9.72 -4.10 -6.80
C ILE A 377 -9.31 -2.81 -7.49
N PRO A 378 -8.27 -2.84 -8.35
CA PRO A 378 -7.90 -1.70 -9.15
C PRO A 378 -8.87 -1.54 -10.32
N VAL A 379 -9.08 -0.30 -10.73
CA VAL A 379 -9.69 0.06 -12.01
C VAL A 379 -8.62 0.78 -12.80
N MET A 380 -8.19 0.16 -13.89
CA MET A 380 -7.10 0.68 -14.70
C MET A 380 -7.60 1.87 -15.54
N VAL A 381 -6.94 3.02 -15.38
CA VAL A 381 -7.30 4.26 -16.08
C VAL A 381 -6.29 4.63 -17.16
N GLY A 382 -5.03 4.21 -17.00
CA GLY A 382 -3.93 4.44 -17.94
C GLY A 382 -3.30 5.84 -17.80
N ASP A 383 -4.11 6.89 -17.74
CA ASP A 383 -3.62 8.28 -17.67
C ASP A 383 -3.73 8.89 -16.27
N SER A 384 -2.67 9.55 -15.80
CA SER A 384 -2.62 10.17 -14.46
C SER A 384 -3.61 11.31 -14.29
N LEU A 385 -3.76 12.17 -15.30
CA LEU A 385 -4.68 13.32 -15.22
C LEU A 385 -6.13 12.84 -15.18
N LYS A 386 -6.48 11.86 -16.02
CA LYS A 386 -7.79 11.21 -16.00
C LYS A 386 -8.06 10.50 -14.68
N ALA A 387 -7.06 9.82 -14.09
CA ALA A 387 -7.23 9.15 -12.80
C ALA A 387 -7.53 10.16 -11.68
N VAL A 388 -6.81 11.28 -11.63
CA VAL A 388 -7.09 12.36 -10.66
C VAL A 388 -8.49 12.93 -10.89
N LEU A 389 -8.83 13.30 -12.14
CA LEU A 389 -10.15 13.85 -12.47
C LEU A 389 -11.29 12.88 -12.11
N LEU A 390 -11.11 11.59 -12.38
CA LEU A 390 -12.08 10.55 -12.04
C LEU A 390 -12.29 10.44 -10.53
N SER A 391 -11.22 10.43 -9.75
CA SER A 391 -11.28 10.46 -8.28
C SER A 391 -12.08 11.67 -7.77
N GLU A 392 -11.81 12.86 -8.32
CA GLU A 392 -12.53 14.09 -7.95
C GLU A 392 -14.02 14.02 -8.25
N ARG A 393 -14.39 13.49 -9.42
CA ARG A 393 -15.79 13.37 -9.82
C ARG A 393 -16.52 12.31 -9.01
N LEU A 394 -15.90 11.17 -8.76
CA LEU A 394 -16.46 10.18 -7.85
C LEU A 394 -16.75 10.79 -6.48
N LEU A 395 -15.82 11.57 -5.93
CA LEU A 395 -16.03 12.23 -4.64
C LEU A 395 -17.19 13.23 -4.72
N ALA A 396 -17.29 14.00 -5.81
CA ALA A 396 -18.42 14.90 -6.03
C ALA A 396 -19.77 14.16 -6.07
N HIS A 397 -19.78 12.92 -6.57
CA HIS A 397 -20.94 12.02 -6.57
C HIS A 397 -21.14 11.22 -5.27
N GLY A 398 -20.28 11.40 -4.27
CA GLY A 398 -20.41 10.74 -2.97
C GLY A 398 -19.62 9.43 -2.83
N VAL A 399 -18.63 9.18 -3.68
CA VAL A 399 -17.73 8.01 -3.61
C VAL A 399 -16.29 8.46 -3.44
N ASN A 400 -15.65 8.10 -2.33
CA ASN A 400 -14.22 8.36 -2.11
C ASN A 400 -13.38 7.14 -2.53
N ALA A 401 -12.69 7.27 -3.66
CA ALA A 401 -11.70 6.31 -4.15
C ALA A 401 -10.49 7.08 -4.69
N LEU A 402 -9.29 6.75 -4.21
CA LEU A 402 -8.10 7.55 -4.52
C LEU A 402 -7.34 7.00 -5.73
N PRO A 403 -6.71 7.91 -6.52
CA PRO A 403 -5.90 7.51 -7.65
C PRO A 403 -4.50 7.11 -7.17
N ILE A 404 -3.91 6.12 -7.85
CA ILE A 404 -2.47 5.89 -7.83
C ILE A 404 -1.91 6.38 -9.15
N ILE A 405 -0.96 7.32 -9.05
CA ILE A 405 -0.31 7.99 -10.16
C ILE A 405 1.20 7.92 -10.01
N HIS A 406 1.94 8.26 -11.06
CA HIS A 406 3.39 8.45 -11.00
C HIS A 406 3.81 9.40 -9.85
N PRO A 407 4.90 9.12 -9.11
CA PRO A 407 5.90 8.06 -9.31
C PRO A 407 5.52 6.69 -8.72
N ALA A 408 4.37 6.57 -8.04
CA ALA A 408 3.97 5.32 -7.39
C ALA A 408 3.62 4.19 -8.40
N VAL A 409 3.28 4.56 -9.64
CA VAL A 409 3.13 3.65 -10.79
C VAL A 409 3.75 4.28 -12.03
N PRO A 410 4.21 3.49 -13.02
CA PRO A 410 4.57 4.01 -14.33
C PRO A 410 3.47 4.91 -14.92
N HIS A 411 3.84 6.01 -15.58
CA HIS A 411 2.93 7.05 -16.10
C HIS A 411 1.71 6.54 -16.90
N ARG A 412 1.79 5.34 -17.49
CA ARG A 412 0.74 4.73 -18.33
C ARG A 412 -0.06 3.62 -17.63
N SER A 413 0.13 3.46 -16.32
CA SER A 413 -0.50 2.41 -15.51
C SER A 413 -1.25 2.99 -14.31
N SER A 414 -1.63 4.27 -14.42
CA SER A 414 -2.45 4.97 -13.42
C SER A 414 -3.80 4.27 -13.26
N ARG A 415 -4.28 4.23 -12.02
CA ARG A 415 -5.46 3.44 -11.64
C ARG A 415 -6.14 4.04 -10.42
N LEU A 416 -7.42 3.75 -10.23
CA LEU A 416 -8.06 3.92 -8.93
C LEU A 416 -8.00 2.58 -8.19
N ARG A 417 -7.72 2.60 -6.89
CA ARG A 417 -7.75 1.39 -6.06
C ARG A 417 -8.94 1.42 -5.14
N PHE A 418 -9.77 0.39 -5.23
CA PHE A 418 -10.91 0.21 -4.37
C PHE A 418 -10.57 -0.82 -3.29
N PHE A 419 -10.56 -0.38 -2.03
CA PHE A 419 -10.35 -1.25 -0.88
C PHE A 419 -11.71 -1.63 -0.30
N ILE A 420 -12.03 -2.91 -0.38
CA ILE A 420 -13.30 -3.46 0.06
C ILE A 420 -13.20 -3.84 1.54
N THR A 421 -14.22 -3.50 2.32
CA THR A 421 -14.37 -3.96 3.69
C THR A 421 -15.58 -4.90 3.84
N ALA A 422 -15.52 -5.78 4.84
CA ALA A 422 -16.66 -6.58 5.30
C ALA A 422 -17.88 -5.70 5.65
N ALA A 423 -17.65 -4.45 6.02
CA ALA A 423 -18.71 -3.51 6.39
C ALA A 423 -19.44 -2.87 5.20
N HIS A 424 -18.99 -3.07 3.96
CA HIS A 424 -19.72 -2.57 2.78
C HIS A 424 -21.04 -3.30 2.62
N GLN A 425 -22.08 -2.54 2.31
CA GLN A 425 -23.37 -3.08 1.89
C GLN A 425 -23.38 -3.31 0.38
N ARG A 426 -24.11 -4.33 -0.06
CA ARG A 426 -24.28 -4.66 -1.48
C ARG A 426 -24.70 -3.45 -2.32
N ALA A 427 -25.68 -2.69 -1.83
CA ALA A 427 -26.17 -1.48 -2.50
C ALA A 427 -25.10 -0.39 -2.66
N GLN A 428 -24.16 -0.26 -1.71
CA GLN A 428 -23.06 0.70 -1.81
C GLN A 428 -22.08 0.30 -2.92
N LEU A 429 -21.81 -1.01 -3.04
CA LEU A 429 -20.94 -1.56 -4.08
C LEU A 429 -21.56 -1.36 -5.48
N ASP A 430 -22.85 -1.69 -5.63
CA ASP A 430 -23.58 -1.53 -6.89
C ASP A 430 -23.68 -0.06 -7.33
N GLU A 431 -24.01 0.83 -6.38
CA GLU A 431 -24.07 2.27 -6.62
C GLU A 431 -22.71 2.84 -7.01
N THR A 432 -21.64 2.36 -6.39
CA THR A 432 -20.27 2.77 -6.74
C THR A 432 -19.94 2.42 -8.19
N VAL A 433 -20.30 1.23 -8.67
CA VAL A 433 -20.03 0.82 -10.06
C VAL A 433 -20.83 1.67 -11.05
N ARG A 434 -22.08 2.01 -10.72
CA ARG A 434 -22.90 2.93 -11.51
C ARG A 434 -22.25 4.31 -11.61
N LEU A 435 -21.88 4.90 -10.47
CA LEU A 435 -21.25 6.22 -10.41
C LEU A 435 -19.85 6.25 -11.04
N LEU A 436 -19.06 5.18 -10.90
CA LEU A 436 -17.78 5.01 -11.58
C LEU A 436 -17.95 5.07 -13.11
N THR A 437 -18.99 4.40 -13.62
CA THR A 437 -19.31 4.38 -15.05
C THR A 437 -19.60 5.79 -15.57
N GLU A 438 -20.47 6.52 -14.89
CA GLU A 438 -20.85 7.90 -15.24
C GLU A 438 -19.67 8.85 -15.16
N ALA A 439 -18.93 8.83 -14.04
CA ALA A 439 -17.79 9.70 -13.82
C ALA A 439 -16.64 9.44 -14.80
N PHE A 440 -16.44 8.18 -15.24
CA PHE A 440 -15.42 7.82 -16.23
C PHE A 440 -15.74 8.38 -17.62
N ASP A 441 -16.99 8.27 -18.07
CA ASP A 441 -17.43 8.78 -19.37
C ASP A 441 -17.40 10.31 -19.39
N GLU A 442 -17.83 10.96 -18.31
CA GLU A 442 -17.66 12.39 -18.14
C GLU A 442 -16.19 12.80 -18.21
N SER A 443 -15.30 12.07 -17.52
CA SER A 443 -13.86 12.40 -17.45
C SER A 443 -13.22 12.31 -18.82
N SER A 444 -13.61 11.30 -19.60
CA SER A 444 -13.16 11.13 -20.97
C SER A 444 -13.63 12.27 -21.88
N ARG A 445 -14.92 12.65 -21.81
CA ARG A 445 -15.47 13.75 -22.62
C ARG A 445 -14.80 15.09 -22.31
N PHE A 446 -14.60 15.40 -21.03
CA PHE A 446 -13.96 16.65 -20.61
C PHE A 446 -12.52 16.77 -21.13
N LEU A 447 -11.74 15.69 -21.04
CA LEU A 447 -10.38 15.69 -21.56
C LEU A 447 -10.36 15.86 -23.08
N ALA A 448 -11.23 15.14 -23.80
CA ALA A 448 -11.35 15.25 -25.25
C ALA A 448 -11.69 16.70 -25.68
N GLU A 449 -12.62 17.37 -25.00
CA GLU A 449 -12.94 18.78 -25.24
C GLU A 449 -11.73 19.71 -25.06
N LEU A 450 -10.78 19.36 -24.19
CA LEU A 450 -9.54 20.11 -23.97
C LEU A 450 -8.43 19.76 -24.99
N GLY A 451 -8.66 18.79 -25.89
CA GLY A 451 -7.63 18.25 -26.77
C GLY A 451 -6.60 17.40 -26.03
N LEU A 452 -6.98 16.86 -24.87
CA LEU A 452 -6.17 15.99 -24.02
C LEU A 452 -6.82 14.59 -23.98
N GLY A 453 -6.04 13.54 -23.69
CA GLY A 453 -6.63 12.21 -23.43
C GLY A 453 -6.62 11.20 -24.58
N GLY A 454 -5.67 11.32 -25.51
CA GLY A 454 -5.30 10.23 -26.44
C GLY A 454 -6.47 9.71 -27.27
N GLU A 455 -6.87 10.45 -28.30
CA GLU A 455 -7.75 9.90 -29.34
C GLU A 455 -7.01 8.77 -30.07
N VAL A 456 -7.60 7.58 -30.08
CA VAL A 456 -7.38 6.61 -31.16
C VAL A 456 -8.62 6.74 -32.04
N ASP A 457 -8.49 7.45 -33.16
CA ASP A 457 -9.48 7.48 -34.26
C ASP A 457 -10.92 7.88 -33.89
N GLY A 458 -11.11 8.92 -33.06
CA GLY A 458 -12.43 9.56 -32.86
C GLY A 458 -13.44 8.78 -32.00
N GLU A 459 -13.03 7.67 -31.38
CA GLU A 459 -13.82 6.95 -30.36
C GLU A 459 -13.27 7.21 -28.95
N ALA A 460 -14.16 7.24 -27.94
CA ALA A 460 -13.77 7.38 -26.54
C ALA A 460 -12.81 6.24 -26.15
N ALA A 461 -11.72 6.56 -25.45
CA ALA A 461 -10.76 5.56 -24.99
C ALA A 461 -11.48 4.37 -24.31
N PRO A 462 -11.26 3.12 -24.77
CA PRO A 462 -12.04 1.98 -24.31
C PRO A 462 -11.85 1.77 -22.81
N ARG A 463 -12.93 1.36 -22.12
CA ARG A 463 -12.87 0.96 -20.70
C ARG A 463 -12.03 -0.31 -20.49
N ALA A 464 -11.91 -1.13 -21.54
CA ALA A 464 -10.94 -2.19 -21.63
C ALA A 464 -9.60 -1.63 -22.13
N LEU A 465 -8.54 -1.77 -21.32
CA LEU A 465 -7.19 -1.53 -21.79
C LEU A 465 -6.69 -2.77 -22.58
N PRO A 466 -5.89 -2.59 -23.65
CA PRO A 466 -5.32 -3.73 -24.35
C PRO A 466 -4.47 -4.60 -23.40
N PRO A 467 -4.35 -5.92 -23.65
CA PRO A 467 -3.77 -6.88 -22.73
C PRO A 467 -2.26 -6.73 -22.46
N ALA A 468 -1.58 -5.74 -23.05
CA ALA A 468 -0.14 -5.53 -22.93
C ALA A 468 0.16 -4.26 -22.11
N TRP A 469 0.09 -4.36 -20.78
CA TRP A 469 0.58 -3.31 -19.86
C TRP A 469 1.50 -3.88 -18.77
N GLY A 470 2.21 -4.97 -19.08
CA GLY A 470 3.10 -5.68 -18.16
C GLY A 470 4.47 -6.03 -18.75
N GLU A 471 5.01 -5.22 -19.66
CA GLU A 471 6.43 -5.30 -20.08
C GLU A 471 7.26 -4.17 -19.47
#